data_AF-A0A5D2Z3H9-F1
#
_entry.id   AF-A0A5D2Z3H9-F1
#
_cell.length_a   1.000
_cell.length_b   1.000
_cell.length_c   1.000
_cell.angle_alpha   90.00
_cell.angle_beta   90.00
_cell.angle_gamma   90.00
#
_symmetry.space_group_name_H-M   'P 1'
#
loop_
_entity.id
_entity.type
_entity.pdbx_description
1 polymer ?
#
loop_
_entity_poly.entity_id
_entity_poly.type
_entity_poly.pdbx_seq_one_letter_code
_entity_poly.pdbx_strand_id
1 'polypeptide(L)'
;MVMEPQNGDIAVSLSASVASAMACLLPLASVSQQPYLSELLSFTLDRLHKEPELLRVDTERIQRQMLEVAVGNYRAFISAADALVAIKEEVSSINKHLESMITVIPNLKSGCTEFVESAEHILEKRQMNLC
;
A
#
# COMPACT_ATOMS: atom_id res chain seq x y z
N MET A 1 -36.04 -67.57 -8.03
CA MET A 1 -35.91 -66.65 -6.90
C MET A 1 -34.43 -66.32 -6.78
N VAL A 2 -33.98 -65.35 -7.58
CA VAL A 2 -32.58 -64.92 -7.67
C VAL A 2 -32.46 -63.65 -6.84
N MET A 3 -31.62 -63.69 -5.80
CA MET A 3 -31.23 -62.53 -5.02
C MET A 3 -29.90 -62.01 -5.57
N GLU A 4 -29.93 -60.83 -6.18
CA GLU A 4 -28.74 -60.02 -6.48
C GLU A 4 -28.43 -59.15 -5.25
N PRO A 5 -27.18 -59.04 -4.78
CA PRO A 5 -26.77 -57.96 -3.89
C PRO A 5 -26.24 -56.77 -4.72
N GLN A 6 -26.85 -55.61 -4.53
CA GLN A 6 -26.44 -54.33 -5.10
C GLN A 6 -25.07 -53.92 -4.54
N ASN A 7 -24.04 -53.86 -5.39
CA ASN A 7 -22.69 -53.38 -5.05
C ASN A 7 -22.33 -52.09 -5.81
N GLY A 8 -23.29 -51.17 -5.98
CA GLY A 8 -23.14 -49.98 -6.84
C GLY A 8 -22.89 -48.63 -6.16
N ASP A 9 -23.30 -48.44 -4.91
CA ASP A 9 -23.57 -47.07 -4.42
C ASP A 9 -22.52 -46.47 -3.45
N ILE A 10 -21.45 -47.21 -3.15
CA ILE A 10 -20.47 -46.79 -2.12
C ILE A 10 -19.41 -45.82 -2.69
N ALA A 11 -19.12 -45.86 -4.00
CA ALA A 11 -18.07 -45.02 -4.59
C ALA A 11 -18.50 -43.56 -4.86
N VAL A 12 -19.80 -43.31 -5.07
CA VAL A 12 -20.34 -41.98 -5.41
C VAL A 12 -20.67 -41.15 -4.16
N SER A 13 -20.97 -41.80 -3.05
CA SER A 13 -21.32 -41.11 -1.79
C SER A 13 -20.10 -40.53 -1.06
N LEU A 14 -18.91 -41.14 -1.22
CA LEU A 14 -17.68 -40.66 -0.61
C LEU A 14 -17.19 -39.35 -1.24
N SER A 15 -17.29 -39.19 -2.56
CA SER A 15 -16.84 -37.97 -3.26
C SER A 15 -17.72 -36.76 -2.96
N ALA A 16 -19.04 -36.95 -2.82
CA ALA A 16 -19.97 -35.87 -2.45
C ALA A 16 -19.80 -35.41 -0.99
N SER A 17 -19.51 -36.34 -0.07
CA SER A 17 -19.24 -36.03 1.34
C SER A 17 -17.93 -35.25 1.52
N VAL A 18 -16.88 -35.63 0.77
CA VAL A 18 -15.59 -34.93 0.79
C VAL A 18 -15.74 -33.54 0.17
N ALA A 19 -16.45 -33.39 -0.95
CA ALA A 19 -16.70 -32.08 -1.59
C ALA A 19 -17.45 -31.10 -0.65
N SER A 20 -18.40 -31.59 0.14
CA SER A 20 -19.14 -30.78 1.13
C SER A 20 -18.25 -30.33 2.30
N ALA A 21 -17.39 -31.21 2.81
CA ALA A 21 -16.41 -30.86 3.84
C ALA A 21 -15.35 -29.85 3.33
N MET A 22 -14.95 -29.98 2.06
CA MET A 22 -14.00 -29.08 1.39
C MET A 22 -14.56 -27.67 1.19
N ALA A 23 -15.86 -27.57 0.85
CA ALA A 23 -16.55 -26.29 0.70
C ALA A 23 -16.60 -25.49 2.01
N CYS A 24 -16.59 -26.15 3.17
CA CYS A 24 -16.50 -25.50 4.48
C CYS A 24 -15.10 -24.95 4.81
N LEU A 25 -14.03 -25.40 4.12
CA LEU A 25 -12.65 -24.97 4.39
C LEU A 25 -12.23 -23.75 3.56
N LEU A 26 -12.85 -23.53 2.39
CA LEU A 26 -12.58 -22.36 1.54
C LEU A 26 -12.91 -21.01 2.22
N PRO A 27 -13.98 -20.87 3.02
CA PRO A 27 -14.26 -19.66 3.79
C PRO A 27 -13.27 -19.38 4.94
N LEU A 28 -12.49 -20.37 5.39
CA LEU A 28 -11.47 -20.17 6.44
C LEU A 28 -10.14 -19.61 5.90
N ALA A 29 -9.95 -19.63 4.58
CA ALA A 29 -8.76 -19.05 3.95
C ALA A 29 -8.97 -17.55 3.66
N SER A 30 -7.89 -16.77 3.71
CA SER A 30 -7.95 -15.37 3.29
C SER A 30 -8.41 -15.29 1.81
N VAL A 31 -9.15 -14.23 1.45
CA VAL A 31 -9.75 -14.06 0.11
C VAL A 31 -8.74 -14.24 -1.03
N SER A 32 -7.47 -13.89 -0.82
CA SER A 32 -6.40 -14.06 -1.81
C SER A 32 -5.92 -15.51 -2.00
N GLN A 33 -6.14 -16.39 -1.02
CA GLN A 33 -5.71 -17.79 -1.02
C GLN A 33 -6.79 -18.76 -1.50
N GLN A 34 -8.05 -18.31 -1.51
CA GLN A 34 -9.20 -19.10 -1.98
C GLN A 34 -9.04 -19.71 -3.38
N PRO A 35 -8.56 -18.98 -4.43
CA PRO A 35 -8.41 -19.59 -5.75
C PRO A 35 -7.37 -20.70 -5.77
N TYR A 36 -6.26 -20.51 -5.04
CA TYR A 36 -5.20 -21.50 -4.92
C TYR A 36 -5.67 -22.77 -4.19
N LEU A 37 -6.41 -22.61 -3.10
CA LEU A 37 -6.99 -23.76 -2.41
C LEU A 37 -8.07 -24.46 -3.24
N SER A 38 -8.93 -23.72 -3.94
CA SER A 38 -9.91 -24.34 -4.84
C SER A 38 -9.25 -25.20 -5.91
N GLU A 39 -8.09 -24.76 -6.42
CA GLU A 39 -7.29 -25.53 -7.37
C GLU A 39 -6.66 -26.77 -6.70
N LEU A 40 -6.06 -26.62 -5.52
CA LEU A 40 -5.47 -27.70 -4.72
C LEU A 40 -6.44 -28.86 -4.48
N LEU A 41 -7.67 -28.51 -4.12
CA LEU A 41 -8.74 -29.45 -3.78
C LEU A 41 -9.36 -30.12 -5.03
N SER A 42 -9.05 -29.62 -6.23
CA SER A 42 -9.40 -30.25 -7.50
C SER A 42 -8.36 -31.26 -8.00
N PHE A 43 -7.19 -31.37 -7.34
CA PHE A 43 -6.10 -32.24 -7.76
C PHE A 43 -6.32 -33.71 -7.37
N THR A 44 -5.74 -34.60 -8.17
CA THR A 44 -5.57 -36.00 -7.78
C THR A 44 -4.43 -36.14 -6.75
N LEU A 45 -4.47 -37.20 -5.94
CA LEU A 45 -3.53 -37.43 -4.84
C LEU A 45 -2.04 -37.41 -5.29
N ASP A 46 -1.73 -37.91 -6.48
CA ASP A 46 -0.40 -37.89 -7.09
C ASP A 46 0.11 -36.48 -7.42
N ARG A 47 -0.79 -35.58 -7.85
CA ARG A 47 -0.43 -34.19 -8.13
C ARG A 47 -0.29 -33.39 -6.84
N LEU A 48 -1.16 -33.64 -5.87
CA LEU A 48 -1.12 -33.03 -4.55
C LEU A 48 0.17 -33.37 -3.78
N HIS A 49 0.69 -34.60 -3.89
CA HIS A 49 1.95 -34.99 -3.25
C HIS A 49 3.20 -34.29 -3.84
N LYS A 50 3.15 -33.87 -5.11
CA LYS A 50 4.27 -33.17 -5.77
C LYS A 50 4.31 -31.69 -5.44
N GLU A 51 3.19 -31.14 -5.02
CA GLU A 51 3.05 -29.72 -4.78
C GLU A 51 3.88 -29.18 -3.61
N PRO A 52 3.98 -29.86 -2.45
CA PRO A 52 4.92 -29.46 -1.40
C PRO A 52 6.35 -29.31 -1.90
N GLU A 53 6.80 -30.21 -2.77
CA GLU A 53 8.14 -30.17 -3.35
C GLU A 53 8.27 -29.06 -4.39
N LEU A 54 7.25 -28.84 -5.21
CA LEU A 54 7.19 -27.75 -6.17
C LEU A 54 7.29 -26.38 -5.47
N LEU A 55 6.51 -26.17 -4.42
CA LEU A 55 6.55 -24.94 -3.60
C LEU A 55 7.90 -24.74 -2.93
N ARG A 56 8.54 -25.82 -2.48
CA ARG A 56 9.88 -25.75 -1.89
C ARG A 56 10.91 -25.25 -2.92
N VAL A 57 10.90 -25.83 -4.12
CA VAL A 57 11.79 -25.43 -5.22
C VAL A 57 11.51 -24.00 -5.67
N ASP A 58 10.24 -23.62 -5.81
CA ASP A 58 9.86 -22.26 -6.19
C ASP A 58 10.22 -21.23 -5.12
N THR A 59 10.05 -21.55 -3.84
CA THR A 59 10.48 -20.68 -2.73
C THR A 59 11.98 -20.44 -2.81
N GLU A 60 12.78 -21.49 -3.00
CA GLU A 60 14.23 -21.38 -3.13
C GLU A 60 14.63 -20.55 -4.36
N ARG A 61 13.94 -20.75 -5.49
CA ARG A 61 14.14 -19.97 -6.72
C ARG A 61 13.83 -18.49 -6.50
N ILE A 62 12.68 -18.16 -5.92
CA ILE A 62 12.26 -16.79 -5.62
C ILE A 62 13.25 -16.14 -4.65
N GLN A 63 13.72 -16.86 -3.64
CA GLN A 63 14.74 -16.34 -2.72
C GLN A 63 16.03 -15.99 -3.44
N ARG A 64 16.54 -16.86 -4.33
CA ARG A 64 17.75 -16.55 -5.11
C ARG A 64 17.54 -15.35 -6.03
N GLN A 65 16.41 -15.28 -6.73
CA GLN A 65 16.07 -14.14 -7.59
C GLN A 65 15.98 -12.85 -6.79
N MET A 66 15.37 -12.87 -5.61
CA MET A 66 15.29 -11.72 -4.73
C MET A 66 16.68 -11.28 -4.25
N LEU A 67 17.55 -12.23 -3.88
CA LEU A 67 18.93 -11.93 -3.49
C LEU A 67 19.72 -11.34 -4.66
N GLU A 68 19.58 -11.87 -5.87
CA GLU A 68 20.22 -11.34 -7.06
C GLU A 68 19.75 -9.91 -7.37
N VAL A 69 18.45 -9.65 -7.27
CA VAL A 69 17.89 -8.30 -7.43
C VAL A 69 18.39 -7.36 -6.34
N ALA A 70 18.43 -7.82 -5.08
CA ALA A 70 18.93 -7.03 -3.96
C ALA A 70 20.42 -6.70 -4.12
N VAL A 71 21.26 -7.67 -4.46
CA VAL A 71 22.71 -7.49 -4.62
C VAL A 71 23.06 -6.75 -5.90
N GLY A 72 22.34 -6.95 -7.00
CA GLY A 72 22.57 -6.23 -8.25
C GLY A 72 22.16 -4.76 -8.15
N ASN A 73 21.12 -4.45 -7.37
CA ASN A 73 20.50 -3.13 -7.34
C ASN A 73 20.56 -2.41 -5.97
N TYR A 74 21.35 -2.89 -5.00
CA TYR A 74 21.41 -2.24 -3.67
C TYR A 74 21.76 -0.76 -3.74
N ARG A 75 22.61 -0.33 -4.69
CA ARG A 75 22.93 1.08 -4.90
C ARG A 75 21.70 1.89 -5.33
N ALA A 76 20.86 1.33 -6.20
CA ALA A 76 19.62 1.99 -6.60
C ALA A 76 18.65 2.10 -5.43
N PHE A 77 18.57 1.08 -4.56
CA PHE A 77 17.76 1.14 -3.34
C PHE A 77 18.27 2.20 -2.34
N ILE A 78 19.58 2.32 -2.16
CA ILE A 78 20.18 3.38 -1.33
C ILE A 78 19.89 4.76 -1.94
N SER A 79 20.18 4.96 -3.23
CA SER A 79 19.88 6.22 -3.92
C SER A 79 18.39 6.58 -3.85
N ALA A 80 17.49 5.60 -3.96
CA ALA A 80 16.07 5.82 -3.82
C ALA A 80 15.67 6.21 -2.39
N ALA A 81 16.28 5.59 -1.38
CA ALA A 81 16.06 5.96 0.02
C ALA A 81 16.56 7.37 0.32
N ASP A 82 17.75 7.73 -0.17
CA ASP A 82 18.33 9.07 -0.02
C ASP A 82 17.45 10.12 -0.71
N ALA A 83 17.00 9.85 -1.94
CA ALA A 83 16.09 10.73 -2.67
C ALA A 83 14.76 10.90 -1.92
N LEU A 84 14.22 9.84 -1.33
CA LEU A 84 12.99 9.91 -0.54
C LEU A 84 13.16 10.79 0.70
N VAL A 85 14.30 10.70 1.39
CA VAL A 85 14.63 11.56 2.54
C VAL A 85 14.75 13.01 2.09
N ALA A 86 15.50 13.28 1.02
CA ALA A 86 15.67 14.64 0.49
C ALA A 86 14.32 15.27 0.12
N ILE A 87 13.44 14.53 -0.57
CA ILE A 87 12.10 15.03 -0.93
C ILE A 87 11.29 15.38 0.33
N LYS A 88 11.35 14.54 1.38
CA LYS A 88 10.64 14.83 2.63
C LYS A 88 11.17 16.08 3.32
N GLU A 89 12.48 16.29 3.32
CA GLU A 89 13.11 17.47 3.88
C GLU A 89 12.72 18.74 3.12
N GLU A 90 12.75 18.70 1.79
CA GLU A 90 12.33 19.81 0.93
C GLU A 90 10.85 20.16 1.14
N VAL A 91 9.97 19.14 1.19
CA VAL A 91 8.54 19.37 1.48
C VAL A 91 8.35 20.00 2.87
N SER A 92 9.13 19.57 3.88
CA SER A 92 9.10 20.18 5.21
C SER A 92 9.61 21.63 5.18
N SER A 93 10.66 21.91 4.40
CA SER A 93 11.20 23.25 4.19
C SER A 93 10.15 24.17 3.56
N ILE A 94 9.48 23.72 2.50
CA ILE A 94 8.38 24.45 1.85
C ILE A 94 7.29 24.79 2.88
N ASN A 95 6.88 23.80 3.68
CA ASN A 95 5.87 24.03 4.71
C ASN A 95 6.30 25.14 5.69
N LYS A 96 7.55 25.13 6.16
CA LYS A 96 8.08 26.18 7.04
C LYS A 96 8.07 27.57 6.37
N HIS A 97 8.43 27.65 5.10
CA HIS A 97 8.40 28.90 4.35
C HIS A 97 6.97 29.42 4.18
N LEU A 98 6.00 28.55 3.95
CA LEU A 98 4.58 28.92 3.87
C LEU A 98 4.06 29.43 5.21
N GLU A 99 4.35 28.74 6.32
CA GLU A 99 4.01 29.21 7.67
C GLU A 99 4.64 30.57 7.98
N SER A 100 5.91 30.77 7.61
CA SER A 100 6.58 32.07 7.74
C SER A 100 5.89 33.14 6.89
N MET A 101 5.46 32.82 5.66
CA MET A 101 4.79 33.77 4.79
C MET A 101 3.43 34.20 5.35
N ILE A 102 2.68 33.26 5.93
CA ILE A 102 1.40 33.52 6.61
C ILE A 102 1.59 34.53 7.75
N THR A 103 2.71 34.48 8.47
CA THR A 103 2.99 35.43 9.57
C THR A 103 3.55 36.77 9.08
N VAL A 104 4.41 36.78 8.06
CA VAL A 104 5.12 37.99 7.61
C VAL A 104 4.24 38.91 6.76
N ILE A 105 3.39 38.37 5.87
CA ILE A 105 2.56 39.20 4.97
C ILE A 105 1.61 40.14 5.74
N PRO A 106 0.88 39.69 6.79
CA PRO A 106 0.03 40.58 7.59
C PRO A 106 0.82 41.69 8.29
N ASN A 107 2.00 41.37 8.82
CA ASN A 107 2.87 42.35 9.47
C ASN A 107 3.35 43.42 8.48
N LEU A 108 3.77 43.00 7.28
CA LEU A 108 4.15 43.91 6.20
C LEU A 108 2.96 44.80 5.79
N LYS A 109 1.76 44.22 5.65
CA LYS A 109 0.55 44.97 5.33
C LYS A 109 0.23 46.02 6.40
N SER A 110 0.32 45.67 7.69
CA SER A 110 0.13 46.62 8.79
C SER A 110 1.11 47.79 8.70
N GLY A 111 2.41 47.49 8.54
CA GLY A 111 3.44 48.51 8.41
C GLY A 111 3.22 49.44 7.19
N CYS A 112 2.75 48.91 6.06
CA CYS A 112 2.37 49.74 4.92
C CYS A 112 1.17 50.64 5.22
N THR A 113 0.15 50.13 5.91
CA THR A 113 -1.02 50.94 6.31
C THR A 113 -0.63 52.04 7.29
N GLU A 114 0.17 51.73 8.31
CA GLU A 114 0.68 52.71 9.29
C GLU A 114 1.54 53.80 8.62
N PHE A 115 2.35 53.41 7.63
CA PHE A 115 3.15 54.36 6.86
C PHE A 115 2.27 55.32 6.05
N VAL A 116 1.22 54.81 5.39
CA VAL A 116 0.28 55.64 4.62
C VAL A 116 -0.47 56.59 5.54
N GLU A 117 -1.02 56.10 6.65
CA GLU A 117 -1.73 56.93 7.63
C GLU A 117 -0.84 58.03 8.23
N SER A 118 0.42 57.68 8.56
CA SER A 118 1.40 58.65 9.04
C SER A 118 1.72 59.73 7.98
N ALA A 119 1.81 59.34 6.72
CA ALA A 119 2.04 60.27 5.62
C ALA A 119 0.84 61.22 5.41
N GLU A 120 -0.39 60.70 5.46
CA GLU A 120 -1.61 61.49 5.37
C GLU A 120 -1.73 62.50 6.52
N HIS A 121 -1.49 62.08 7.76
CA HIS A 121 -1.50 62.98 8.91
C HIS A 121 -0.46 64.11 8.80
N ILE A 122 0.72 63.83 8.24
CA ILE A 122 1.73 64.87 7.97
C ILE A 122 1.24 65.86 6.91
N LEU A 123 0.57 65.38 5.85
CA LEU A 123 0.02 66.24 4.80
C LEU A 123 -1.10 67.13 5.32
N GLU A 124 -2.04 66.58 6.08
CA GLU A 124 -3.13 67.35 6.72
C GLU A 124 -2.58 68.40 7.66
N LYS A 125 -1.63 68.04 8.53
CA LYS A 125 -0.98 69.00 9.43
C LYS A 125 -0.30 70.13 8.66
N ARG A 126 0.29 69.87 7.49
CA ARG A 126 0.89 70.92 6.64
C ARG A 126 -0.16 71.80 5.99
N GLN A 127 -1.29 71.25 5.52
CA GLN A 127 -2.40 72.05 5.01
C GLN A 127 -3.00 72.96 6.08
N MET A 128 -3.21 72.44 7.28
CA MET A 128 -3.76 73.19 8.41
C MET A 128 -2.85 74.32 8.93
N ASN A 129 -1.54 74.26 8.66
CA ASN A 129 -0.59 75.34 8.99
C ASN A 129 -0.47 76.40 7.87
N LEU A 130 -1.07 76.17 6.70
CA LEU A 130 -0.97 77.06 5.54
C LEU A 130 -2.24 77.92 5.33
N CYS A 131 -3.34 77.57 6.00
CA CYS A 131 -4.58 78.37 6.11
C CYS A 131 -4.55 79.25 7.37
#